data_AF-T1EQK0-F1
#
_entry.id   AF-T1EQK0-F1
#
_cell.length_a   1.000
_cell.length_b   1.000
_cell.length_c   1.000
_cell.angle_alpha   90.00
_cell.angle_beta   90.00
_cell.angle_gamma   90.00
#
_symmetry.space_group_name_H-M   'P 1'
#
loop_
_entity.id
_entity.type
_entity.pdbx_description
1 polymer ?
#
loop_
_entity_poly.entity_id
_entity_poly.type
_entity_poly.pdbx_seq_one_letter_code
_entity_poly.pdbx_strand_id
1 'polypeptide(L)'
;MASNVLLIVAFVLLLAVYMEYPPPAFSQELTSWSNKGKFMVLFGQRVFYVDVATFEKKFQKKEGMYSIKHQTRVVGSLLKELKITDVHILTHDLGVSIASELLSK
;
A
#
# COMPACT_ATOMS: atom_id res chain seq x y z
N MET A 1 35.76 40.79 13.10
CA MET A 1 34.37 40.34 13.37
C MET A 1 33.60 39.97 12.10
N ALA A 2 33.62 40.76 11.02
CA ALA A 2 32.90 40.44 9.77
C ALA A 2 33.35 39.15 9.06
N SER A 3 34.66 38.82 9.09
CA SER A 3 35.19 37.61 8.43
C SER A 3 34.67 36.29 9.02
N ASN A 4 34.56 36.20 10.36
CA ASN A 4 34.04 35.00 11.02
C ASN A 4 32.55 34.78 10.73
N VAL A 5 31.78 35.86 10.61
CA VAL A 5 30.36 35.79 10.24
C VAL A 5 30.20 35.25 8.82
N LEU A 6 31.05 35.70 7.89
CA LEU A 6 31.02 35.24 6.50
C LEU A 6 31.33 33.74 6.38
N LEU A 7 32.29 33.25 7.17
CA LEU A 7 32.63 31.83 7.24
C LEU A 7 31.49 30.98 7.82
N ILE A 8 30.82 31.46 8.86
CA ILE A 8 29.67 30.75 9.45
C ILE A 8 28.53 30.66 8.44
N VAL A 9 28.21 31.75 7.73
CA VAL A 9 27.16 31.73 6.70
C VAL A 9 27.51 30.76 5.57
N ALA A 10 28.75 30.79 5.07
CA ALA A 10 29.21 29.85 4.05
C ALA A 10 29.12 28.39 4.52
N PHE A 11 29.49 28.12 5.77
CA PHE A 11 29.41 26.79 6.35
C PHE A 11 27.97 26.30 6.51
N VAL A 12 27.04 27.15 6.97
CA VAL A 12 25.61 26.82 7.08
C VAL A 12 25.01 26.54 5.70
N LEU A 13 25.38 27.30 4.67
CA LEU A 13 24.92 27.04 3.30
C LEU A 13 25.46 25.71 2.76
N LEU A 14 26.73 25.40 2.99
CA LEU A 14 27.32 24.11 2.60
C LEU A 14 26.67 22.95 3.34
N LEU A 15 26.38 23.11 4.63
CA LEU A 15 25.62 22.13 5.42
C LEU A 15 24.19 21.95 4.87
N ALA A 16 23.50 23.04 4.51
CA ALA A 16 22.15 22.96 3.96
C ALA A 16 22.13 22.21 2.61
N VAL A 17 23.11 22.47 1.74
CA VAL A 17 23.28 21.73 0.49
C VAL A 17 23.63 20.26 0.74
N TYR A 18 24.54 19.98 1.67
CA TYR A 18 24.92 18.62 2.05
C TYR A 18 23.75 17.81 2.61
N MET A 19 22.86 18.46 3.35
CA MET A 19 21.66 17.87 3.94
C MET A 19 20.46 17.82 2.97
N GLU A 20 20.67 18.14 1.69
CA GLU A 20 19.61 18.19 0.67
C GLU A 20 18.41 19.04 1.11
N TYR A 21 18.67 20.21 1.68
CA TYR A 21 17.64 21.13 2.14
C TYR A 21 17.40 22.26 1.12
N PRO A 22 16.14 22.52 0.70
CA PRO A 22 14.92 21.84 1.10
C PRO A 22 14.85 20.41 0.52
N PRO A 23 14.12 19.49 1.18
CA PRO A 23 13.95 18.13 0.69
C PRO A 23 13.54 18.12 -0.77
N PRO A 24 14.10 17.22 -1.60
CA PRO A 24 13.72 17.14 -3.00
C PRO A 24 12.21 16.92 -3.13
N ALA A 25 11.61 17.58 -4.12
CA ALA A 25 10.20 17.39 -4.41
C ALA A 25 9.92 15.89 -4.69
N PHE A 26 8.77 15.41 -4.23
CA PHE A 26 8.36 14.04 -4.52
C PHE A 26 8.26 13.80 -6.04
N SER A 27 8.56 12.57 -6.46
CA SER A 27 8.28 12.16 -7.84
C SER A 27 6.79 12.29 -8.16
N GLN A 28 6.43 12.35 -9.45
CA GLN A 28 5.01 12.41 -9.84
C GLN A 28 4.22 11.21 -9.29
N GLU A 29 4.82 10.02 -9.28
CA GLU A 29 4.22 8.79 -8.76
C GLU A 29 3.97 8.89 -7.25
N LEU A 30 4.97 9.35 -6.49
CA LEU A 30 4.87 9.49 -5.04
C LEU A 30 3.90 10.60 -4.65
N THR A 31 3.87 11.69 -5.41
CA THR A 31 2.88 12.78 -5.25
C THR A 31 1.46 12.27 -5.50
N SER A 32 1.26 11.53 -6.60
CA SER A 32 -0.02 10.91 -6.94
C SER A 32 -0.49 9.92 -5.88
N TRP A 33 0.42 9.13 -5.32
CA TRP A 33 0.13 8.20 -4.22
C TRP A 33 -0.21 8.94 -2.92
N SER A 34 0.60 9.92 -2.51
CA SER A 34 0.39 10.71 -1.29
C SER A 34 -0.96 11.44 -1.31
N ASN A 35 -1.39 11.92 -2.47
CA ASN A 35 -2.67 12.62 -2.64
C ASN A 35 -3.90 11.71 -2.50
N LYS A 36 -3.75 10.38 -2.50
CA LYS A 36 -4.86 9.43 -2.28
C LYS A 36 -5.21 9.28 -0.80
N GLY A 37 -4.28 9.60 0.08
CA GLY A 37 -4.45 9.38 1.52
C GLY A 37 -4.82 10.64 2.28
N LYS A 38 -5.01 10.46 3.59
CA LYS A 38 -5.25 11.51 4.56
C LYS A 38 -4.41 11.21 5.80
N PHE A 39 -4.10 12.24 6.57
CA PHE A 39 -3.52 12.06 7.90
C PHE A 39 -4.63 12.07 8.95
N MET A 40 -4.51 11.22 9.95
CA MET A 40 -5.31 11.26 11.18
C MET A 40 -4.41 11.18 12.41
N VAL A 41 -4.89 11.66 13.55
CA VAL A 41 -4.18 11.51 14.83
C VAL A 41 -4.77 10.33 15.59
N LEU A 42 -3.98 9.29 15.83
CA LEU A 42 -4.33 8.12 16.63
C LEU A 42 -3.36 8.01 17.80
N PHE A 43 -3.88 7.99 19.03
CA PHE A 43 -3.06 7.90 20.25
C PHE A 43 -1.93 8.96 20.32
N GLY A 44 -2.20 10.17 19.83
CA GLY A 44 -1.22 11.26 19.78
C GLY A 44 -0.20 11.15 18.63
N GLN A 45 -0.28 10.12 17.79
CA GLN A 45 0.59 9.93 16.62
C GLN A 45 -0.12 10.34 15.34
N ARG A 46 0.57 11.07 14.45
CA ARG A 46 0.07 11.37 13.10
C ARG A 46 0.29 10.17 12.19
N VAL A 47 -0.80 9.54 11.78
CA VAL A 47 -0.83 8.36 10.92
C VAL A 47 -1.37 8.76 9.55
N PHE A 48 -0.61 8.47 8.50
CA PHE A 48 -1.09 8.55 7.12
C PHE A 48 -1.84 7.26 6.77
N TYR A 49 -3.00 7.38 6.15
CA TYR A 49 -3.77 6.24 5.67
C TYR A 49 -4.39 6.53 4.30
N VAL A 50 -4.58 5.49 3.49
CA VAL A 50 -5.25 5.55 2.19
C VAL A 50 -6.54 4.75 2.30
N ASP A 51 -7.68 5.40 2.03
CA ASP A 51 -8.98 4.74 2.08
C ASP A 51 -9.22 3.92 0.80
N VAL A 52 -9.05 2.61 0.91
CA VAL A 52 -9.20 1.66 -0.20
C VAL A 52 -10.67 1.43 -0.58
N ALA A 53 -11.64 1.82 0.26
CA ALA A 53 -13.06 1.64 -0.04
C ALA A 53 -13.52 2.45 -1.28
N THR A 54 -12.80 3.52 -1.62
CA THR A 54 -13.04 4.27 -2.88
C THR A 54 -12.46 3.54 -4.10
N PHE A 55 -11.42 2.73 -3.91
CA PHE A 55 -10.85 1.87 -4.96
C PHE A 55 -11.85 0.76 -5.33
N GLU A 56 -12.52 0.19 -4.33
CA GLU A 56 -13.56 -0.83 -4.52
C GLU A 56 -14.82 -0.30 -5.22
N LYS A 57 -15.15 1.00 -5.09
CA LYS A 57 -16.28 1.60 -5.83
C LYS A 57 -16.11 1.54 -7.36
N LYS A 58 -14.88 1.51 -7.87
CA LYS A 58 -14.64 1.32 -9.32
C LYS A 58 -14.89 -0.12 -9.79
N PHE A 59 -14.99 -1.06 -8.84
CA PHE A 59 -15.24 -2.49 -9.07
C PHE A 59 -16.63 -2.95 -8.60
N GLN A 60 -17.49 -2.04 -8.13
CA GLN A 60 -18.93 -2.27 -8.00
C GLN A 60 -19.54 -2.47 -9.41
N LYS A 61 -20.34 -3.47 -9.75
CA LYS A 61 -20.98 -4.54 -8.97
C LYS A 61 -21.65 -5.48 -9.98
N LYS A 62 -21.12 -6.67 -10.27
CA LYS A 62 -21.97 -7.81 -10.66
C LYS A 62 -22.13 -8.62 -9.40
N GLU A 63 -23.34 -8.64 -8.85
CA GLU A 63 -23.61 -9.34 -7.60
C GLU A 63 -23.12 -10.79 -7.69
N GLY A 64 -22.34 -11.20 -6.68
CA GLY A 64 -21.81 -12.56 -6.58
C GLY A 64 -20.40 -12.79 -7.17
N MET A 65 -19.89 -11.97 -8.09
CA MET A 65 -18.59 -12.22 -8.75
C MET A 65 -17.36 -12.12 -7.83
N TYR A 66 -17.50 -11.50 -6.66
CA TYR A 66 -16.42 -11.42 -5.66
C TYR A 66 -16.77 -12.10 -4.33
N SER A 67 -17.87 -12.87 -4.28
CA SER A 67 -18.20 -13.63 -3.07
C SER A 67 -17.13 -14.69 -2.78
N ILE A 68 -16.90 -15.00 -1.50
CA ILE A 68 -15.97 -16.06 -1.07
C ILE A 68 -16.29 -17.38 -1.80
N LYS A 69 -17.58 -17.71 -1.95
CA LYS A 69 -18.04 -18.91 -2.68
C LYS A 69 -17.70 -18.88 -4.17
N HIS A 70 -17.76 -17.71 -4.81
CA HIS A 70 -17.39 -17.58 -6.22
C HIS A 70 -15.89 -17.75 -6.40
N GLN A 71 -15.08 -17.03 -5.61
CA GLN A 71 -13.63 -17.12 -5.68
C GLN A 71 -13.14 -18.55 -5.38
N THR A 72 -13.72 -19.21 -4.37
CA THR A 72 -13.44 -20.63 -4.06
C THR A 72 -13.77 -21.54 -5.24
N ARG A 73 -14.89 -21.30 -5.94
CA ARG A 73 -15.26 -22.10 -7.12
C ARG A 73 -14.27 -21.91 -8.26
N VAL A 74 -13.80 -20.68 -8.50
CA VAL A 74 -12.81 -20.41 -9.54
C VAL A 74 -11.50 -21.16 -9.25
N VAL A 75 -10.98 -21.06 -8.02
CA VAL A 75 -9.76 -21.75 -7.61
C VAL A 75 -9.94 -23.27 -7.68
N GLY A 76 -11.06 -23.81 -7.19
CA GLY A 76 -11.35 -25.25 -7.26
C GLY A 76 -11.47 -25.77 -8.69
N SER A 77 -12.12 -25.02 -9.59
CA SER A 77 -12.19 -25.39 -11.02
C SER A 77 -10.80 -25.38 -11.66
N LEU A 78 -9.94 -24.41 -11.31
CA LEU A 78 -8.58 -24.35 -11.82
C LEU A 78 -7.74 -25.55 -11.36
N LEU A 79 -7.78 -25.89 -10.06
CA LEU A 79 -7.07 -27.07 -9.54
C LEU A 79 -7.51 -28.35 -10.24
N LYS A 80 -8.82 -28.49 -10.49
CA LYS A 80 -9.39 -29.63 -11.21
C LYS A 80 -8.91 -29.70 -12.66
N GLU A 81 -8.95 -28.58 -13.38
CA GLU A 81 -8.50 -28.51 -14.79
C GLU A 81 -7.00 -28.84 -14.91
N LEU A 82 -6.20 -28.35 -13.96
CA LEU A 82 -4.77 -28.61 -13.89
C LEU A 82 -4.42 -30.00 -13.33
N LYS A 83 -5.41 -30.80 -12.91
CA LYS A 83 -5.24 -32.12 -12.28
C LYS A 83 -4.32 -32.09 -11.06
N ILE A 84 -4.37 -31.01 -10.28
CA ILE A 84 -3.60 -30.86 -9.04
C ILE A 84 -4.39 -31.54 -7.91
N THR A 85 -3.84 -32.62 -7.37
CA THR A 85 -4.43 -33.38 -6.25
C THR A 85 -3.82 -33.01 -4.89
N ASP A 86 -2.58 -32.53 -4.89
CA ASP A 86 -1.82 -32.21 -3.69
C ASP A 86 -1.31 -30.77 -3.78
N VAL A 87 -1.69 -29.93 -2.83
CA VAL A 87 -1.39 -28.50 -2.86
C VAL A 87 -1.12 -27.97 -1.46
N HIS A 88 -0.12 -27.08 -1.34
CA HIS A 88 0.07 -26.24 -0.17
C HIS A 88 -0.48 -24.85 -0.47
N ILE A 89 -1.35 -24.34 0.40
CA ILE A 89 -2.04 -23.07 0.21
C ILE A 89 -1.41 -22.03 1.16
N LEU A 90 -0.83 -20.98 0.59
CA LEU A 90 -0.33 -19.82 1.33
C LEU A 90 -1.19 -18.60 0.98
N THR A 91 -1.79 -17.97 1.99
CA THR A 91 -2.74 -16.87 1.79
C THR A 91 -2.55 -15.76 2.81
N HIS A 92 -3.02 -14.55 2.48
CA HIS A 92 -3.08 -13.40 3.38
C HIS A 92 -4.48 -12.78 3.34
N ASP A 93 -4.88 -12.13 4.43
CA ASP A 93 -6.13 -11.36 4.53
C ASP A 93 -7.37 -12.20 4.11
N LEU A 94 -8.25 -11.66 3.26
CA LEU A 94 -9.42 -12.34 2.68
C LEU A 94 -9.11 -13.69 2.02
N GLY A 95 -7.86 -13.90 1.56
CA GLY A 95 -7.42 -15.19 1.02
C GLY A 95 -7.54 -16.34 2.04
N VAL A 96 -7.43 -16.05 3.34
CA VAL A 96 -7.59 -17.03 4.42
C VAL A 96 -9.01 -17.60 4.44
N SER A 97 -10.02 -16.76 4.24
CA SER A 97 -11.43 -17.19 4.18
C SER A 97 -11.72 -18.04 2.94
N ILE A 98 -11.11 -17.70 1.79
CA ILE A 98 -11.24 -18.47 0.54
C ILE A 98 -10.56 -19.83 0.68
N ALA A 99 -9.35 -19.88 1.26
CA ALA A 99 -8.65 -21.13 1.53
C ALA A 99 -9.44 -22.02 2.49
N SER A 100 -10.00 -21.44 3.55
CA SER A 100 -10.83 -22.18 4.51
C SER A 100 -12.09 -22.78 3.86
N GLU A 101 -12.78 -22.00 3.01
CA GLU A 101 -13.94 -22.48 2.23
C GLU A 101 -13.55 -23.50 1.14
N LEU A 102 -12.31 -23.45 0.64
CA LEU A 102 -11.80 -24.44 -0.31
C LEU A 102 -11.51 -25.77 0.37
N LEU A 103 -10.92 -25.73 1.58
CA LEU A 103 -10.57 -26.90 2.39
C LEU A 103 -11.76 -27.54 3.11
N SER A 104 -12.88 -26.81 3.26
CA SER A 104 -14.08 -27.33 3.89
C SER A 104 -14.94 -28.21 2.98
N LYS A 105 -14.57 -28.35 1.70
CA LYS A 105 -15.26 -29.15 0.68
C LYS A 105 -14.57 -30.48 0.44
#